data_AF-A0A6N9ABK0-F1
#
_entry.id   AF-A0A6N9ABK0-F1
#
_cell.length_a   1.000
_cell.length_b   1.000
_cell.length_c   1.000
_cell.angle_alpha   90.00
_cell.angle_beta   90.00
_cell.angle_gamma   90.00
#
_symmetry.space_group_name_H-M   'P 1'
#
loop_
_entity.id
_entity.type
_entity.pdbx_description
1 polymer ?
#
loop_
_entity_poly.entity_id
_entity_poly.type
_entity_poly.pdbx_seq_one_letter_code
_entity_poly.pdbx_strand_id
1 'polypeptide(L)'
;MNDLRTCLTLFFIVLIAACGGRAANNAPAAPGVQAGDPAGRGERERPGGGDDEETSYADFIEDAESDGGVFTVHHKDEDWFFEIPDSLLGRDMLLISRIAGKMDGLGGFAPAGVATNRQMIRFERRGEQIMLRKNSGVAVADDTLAIAASVEANYFAPILASWDIESRGADSASSVIDVTGFFGGDTPHISGLSPAQRRTYGVRRLDPGRSYISRMRSYPLNVNVRHTLTYDASSPPTDERANTVTIEMNQSLVLLPAEPMRPRYADPRVGYFSVSRINYGLDEQKAATETFIRRWRLEPSDPEAN
;
A
#
# COMPACT_ATOMS: atom_id res chain seq x y z
N MET A 1 66.04 9.99 -48.14
CA MET A 1 64.61 9.82 -48.42
C MET A 1 64.16 8.51 -47.77
N ASN A 2 63.42 8.68 -46.67
CA ASN A 2 62.52 7.77 -45.95
C ASN A 2 62.97 6.35 -45.53
N ASP A 3 63.06 6.27 -44.20
CA ASP A 3 63.10 5.13 -43.29
C ASP A 3 62.12 3.98 -43.57
N LEU A 4 62.53 2.74 -43.25
CA LEU A 4 61.68 1.85 -42.42
C LEU A 4 62.46 0.72 -41.72
N ARG A 5 62.72 0.95 -40.43
CA ARG A 5 62.59 0.07 -39.25
C ARG A 5 63.12 -1.37 -39.27
N THR A 6 64.16 -1.56 -38.47
CA THR A 6 64.82 -2.80 -38.05
C THR A 6 64.14 -3.46 -36.84
N CYS A 7 64.16 -4.80 -36.85
CA CYS A 7 63.87 -5.75 -35.78
C CYS A 7 64.56 -5.45 -34.44
N LEU A 8 64.00 -5.91 -33.31
CA LEU A 8 64.75 -6.81 -32.42
C LEU A 8 63.87 -7.49 -31.35
N THR A 9 63.99 -8.81 -31.29
CA THR A 9 63.59 -9.72 -30.23
C THR A 9 64.77 -9.88 -29.26
N LEU A 10 64.56 -9.96 -27.93
CA LEU A 10 65.12 -10.99 -27.01
C LEU A 10 65.09 -10.61 -25.49
N PHE A 11 64.70 -11.62 -24.70
CA PHE A 11 65.21 -12.08 -23.39
C PHE A 11 65.10 -11.27 -22.08
N PHE A 12 64.23 -11.80 -21.21
CA PHE A 12 64.44 -12.27 -19.81
C PHE A 12 65.60 -11.71 -18.96
N ILE A 13 65.25 -11.06 -17.84
CA ILE A 13 65.95 -11.18 -16.55
C ILE A 13 64.92 -11.28 -15.41
N VAL A 14 65.06 -12.33 -14.60
CA VAL A 14 64.37 -12.59 -13.33
C VAL A 14 65.13 -11.89 -12.19
N LEU A 15 64.41 -11.20 -11.30
CA LEU A 15 64.92 -10.86 -9.97
C LEU A 15 63.88 -11.25 -8.91
N ILE A 16 64.26 -12.21 -8.06
CA ILE A 16 63.55 -12.61 -6.84
C ILE A 16 64.08 -11.75 -5.70
N ALA A 17 63.18 -11.06 -4.99
CA ALA A 17 63.42 -10.58 -3.63
C ALA A 17 62.11 -10.68 -2.83
N ALA A 18 62.18 -11.45 -1.76
CA ALA A 18 61.08 -11.82 -0.87
C ALA A 18 60.75 -10.70 0.13
N CYS A 19 59.47 -10.56 0.50
CA CYS A 19 59.03 -10.33 1.88
C CYS A 19 57.49 -10.35 1.98
N GLY A 20 56.98 -11.32 2.75
CA GLY A 20 55.85 -11.22 3.68
C GLY A 20 54.52 -10.59 3.25
N GLY A 21 53.44 -11.38 3.34
CA GLY A 21 52.10 -10.83 3.57
C GLY A 21 50.97 -11.65 2.97
N ARG A 22 50.35 -12.53 3.77
CA ARG A 22 48.98 -13.00 3.51
C ARG A 22 48.05 -11.79 3.58
N ALA A 23 47.60 -11.28 2.44
CA ALA A 23 46.50 -10.33 2.38
C ALA A 23 45.22 -11.11 2.06
N ALA A 24 44.42 -11.33 3.11
CA ALA A 24 43.02 -11.66 2.96
C ALA A 24 42.31 -10.50 2.26
N ASN A 25 41.55 -10.78 1.21
CA ASN A 25 40.66 -9.82 0.57
C ASN A 25 39.54 -9.44 1.55
N ASN A 26 39.74 -8.34 2.29
CA ASN A 26 38.66 -7.61 2.95
C ASN A 26 38.01 -6.68 1.93
N ALA A 27 36.95 -7.16 1.28
CA ALA A 27 35.93 -6.27 0.72
C ALA A 27 35.10 -5.71 1.88
N PRO A 28 34.78 -4.40 1.92
CA PRO A 28 33.91 -3.86 2.96
C PRO A 28 32.50 -4.42 2.79
N ALA A 29 32.01 -5.13 3.80
CA ALA A 29 30.63 -5.57 3.90
C ALA A 29 29.71 -4.34 3.96
N ALA A 30 28.75 -4.28 3.04
CA ALA A 30 27.64 -3.34 3.13
C ALA A 30 26.86 -3.58 4.44
N PRO A 31 26.42 -2.54 5.17
CA PRO A 31 25.59 -2.76 6.35
C PRO A 31 24.25 -3.35 5.91
N GLY A 32 23.97 -4.57 6.37
CA GLY A 32 22.68 -5.21 6.20
C GLY A 32 21.61 -4.38 6.90
N VAL A 33 20.61 -3.94 6.13
CA VAL A 33 19.39 -3.35 6.68
C VAL A 33 18.62 -4.50 7.33
N GLN A 34 18.72 -4.61 8.65
CA GLN A 34 17.78 -5.40 9.45
C GLN A 34 16.40 -4.77 9.27
N ALA A 35 15.48 -5.52 8.68
CA ALA A 35 14.07 -5.20 8.72
C ALA A 35 13.65 -5.22 10.20
N GLY A 36 13.32 -4.05 10.74
CA GLY A 36 12.83 -3.91 12.09
C GLY A 36 11.46 -4.55 12.22
N ASP A 37 11.38 -5.51 13.13
CA ASP A 37 10.16 -6.12 13.65
C ASP A 37 9.24 -5.03 14.24
N PRO A 38 7.95 -4.95 13.86
CA PRO A 38 7.01 -4.03 14.50
C PRO A 38 6.53 -4.62 15.83
N ALA A 39 7.37 -4.60 16.86
CA ALA A 39 6.95 -4.93 18.21
C ALA A 39 6.23 -3.73 18.86
N GLY A 40 4.95 -3.90 19.20
CA GLY A 40 4.21 -2.86 19.91
C GLY A 40 2.72 -3.08 20.21
N ARG A 41 2.11 -4.22 19.94
CA ARG A 41 0.91 -4.69 20.67
C ARG A 41 1.11 -6.19 20.80
N GLY A 42 0.90 -6.72 22.00
CA GLY A 42 1.12 -8.13 22.29
C GLY A 42 0.45 -8.98 21.23
N GLU A 43 1.24 -9.86 20.63
CA GLU A 43 0.73 -11.05 19.98
C GLU A 43 -0.17 -11.72 21.02
N ARG A 44 -1.49 -11.60 20.86
CA ARG A 44 -2.42 -12.43 21.63
C ARG A 44 -2.08 -13.85 21.19
N GLU A 45 -1.38 -14.58 22.04
CA GLU A 45 -1.18 -16.02 21.87
C GLU A 45 -2.57 -16.63 21.66
N ARG A 46 -2.78 -17.24 20.48
CA ARG A 46 -3.88 -18.19 20.31
C ARG A 46 -3.76 -19.23 21.43
N PRO A 47 -4.84 -19.58 22.14
CA PRO A 47 -4.81 -20.73 23.03
C PRO A 47 -4.36 -21.94 22.20
N GLY A 48 -3.26 -22.57 22.62
CA GLY A 48 -2.69 -23.68 21.89
C GLY A 48 -3.66 -24.86 21.81
N GLY A 49 -3.74 -25.43 20.61
CA GLY A 49 -4.05 -26.83 20.32
C GLY A 49 -5.10 -27.52 21.20
N GLY A 50 -6.36 -27.39 20.80
CA GLY A 50 -7.45 -28.27 21.21
C GLY A 50 -8.65 -27.96 20.33
N ASP A 51 -9.01 -28.95 19.49
CA ASP A 51 -10.24 -29.09 18.70
C ASP A 51 -10.83 -27.81 18.07
N ASP A 52 -10.79 -27.72 16.74
CA ASP A 52 -11.39 -26.67 15.92
C ASP A 52 -12.93 -26.58 16.13
N GLU A 53 -13.38 -26.04 17.26
CA GLU A 53 -14.69 -25.40 17.37
C GLU A 53 -14.58 -24.09 16.62
N GLU A 54 -14.98 -24.14 15.34
CA GLU A 54 -15.30 -22.98 14.51
C GLU A 54 -16.18 -22.06 15.38
N THR A 55 -15.59 -20.99 15.92
CA THR A 55 -16.33 -20.07 16.80
C THR A 55 -17.50 -19.55 15.97
N SER A 56 -18.72 -19.79 16.45
CA SER A 56 -19.88 -19.51 15.62
C SER A 56 -19.94 -18.01 15.34
N TYR A 57 -20.31 -17.64 14.11
CA TYR A 57 -20.45 -16.24 13.73
C TYR A 57 -21.29 -15.43 14.73
N ALA A 58 -22.35 -16.06 15.25
CA ALA A 58 -23.24 -15.47 16.25
C ALA A 58 -22.50 -15.07 17.53
N ASP A 59 -21.63 -15.94 18.04
CA ASP A 59 -20.82 -15.67 19.24
C ASP A 59 -19.75 -14.59 18.95
N PHE A 60 -19.20 -14.59 17.73
CA PHE A 60 -18.23 -13.59 17.31
C PHE A 60 -18.81 -12.18 17.32
N ILE A 61 -19.99 -11.99 16.70
CA ILE A 61 -20.64 -10.68 16.62
C ILE A 61 -21.54 -10.37 17.83
N GLU A 62 -21.67 -11.26 18.79
CA GLU A 62 -22.41 -11.00 20.02
C GLU A 62 -21.84 -9.75 20.69
N ASP A 63 -22.74 -8.81 21.06
CA ASP A 63 -22.43 -7.50 21.62
C ASP A 63 -21.61 -6.53 20.75
N ALA A 64 -21.39 -6.84 19.47
CA ALA A 64 -20.68 -5.96 18.54
C ALA A 64 -21.58 -4.84 17.97
N GLU A 65 -21.12 -3.59 18.04
CA GLU A 65 -21.75 -2.48 17.33
C GLU A 65 -21.44 -2.61 15.82
N SER A 66 -22.48 -2.78 15.01
CA SER A 66 -22.34 -3.07 13.58
C SER A 66 -22.88 -1.94 12.70
N ASP A 67 -22.12 -1.53 11.69
CA ASP A 67 -22.49 -0.50 10.71
C ASP A 67 -22.43 -1.06 9.28
N GLY A 68 -23.59 -1.12 8.63
CA GLY A 68 -23.77 -1.72 7.31
C GLY A 68 -23.53 -0.74 6.16
N GLY A 69 -22.99 -1.23 5.05
CA GLY A 69 -22.74 -0.44 3.85
C GLY A 69 -22.12 -1.28 2.74
N VAL A 70 -21.03 -0.80 2.13
CA VAL A 70 -20.30 -1.57 1.10
C VAL A 70 -19.75 -2.88 1.67
N PHE A 71 -19.25 -2.86 2.90
CA PHE A 71 -18.99 -4.04 3.72
C PHE A 71 -19.38 -3.70 5.17
N THR A 72 -19.76 -4.68 5.98
CA THR A 72 -20.14 -4.40 7.37
C THR A 72 -18.88 -4.12 8.18
N VAL A 73 -18.97 -3.13 9.07
CA VAL A 73 -17.93 -2.86 10.05
C VAL A 73 -18.47 -3.21 11.43
N HIS A 74 -17.75 -4.05 12.17
CA HIS A 74 -18.08 -4.39 13.54
C HIS A 74 -17.08 -3.75 14.48
N HIS A 75 -17.57 -3.23 15.60
CA HIS A 75 -16.79 -2.73 16.71
C HIS A 75 -17.16 -3.53 17.96
N LYS A 76 -16.19 -4.26 18.50
CA LYS A 76 -16.36 -5.09 19.70
C LYS A 76 -15.22 -4.79 20.64
N ASP A 77 -15.56 -4.35 21.85
CA ASP A 77 -14.61 -3.83 22.84
C ASP A 77 -13.74 -2.68 22.30
N GLU A 78 -12.46 -2.95 21.98
CA GLU A 78 -11.51 -2.00 21.39
C GLU A 78 -11.12 -2.39 19.95
N ASP A 79 -11.61 -3.54 19.47
CA ASP A 79 -11.21 -4.15 18.22
C ASP A 79 -12.24 -3.85 17.12
N TRP A 80 -11.73 -3.67 15.91
CA TRP A 80 -12.49 -3.32 14.70
C TRP A 80 -12.34 -4.41 13.65
N PHE A 81 -13.47 -4.89 13.16
CA PHE A 81 -13.53 -5.97 12.20
C PHE A 81 -14.24 -5.53 10.92
N PHE A 82 -13.76 -6.02 9.79
CA PHE A 82 -14.46 -5.91 8.52
C PHE A 82 -15.08 -7.25 8.16
N GLU A 83 -16.38 -7.25 7.89
CA GLU A 83 -17.09 -8.36 7.27
C GLU A 83 -17.20 -8.07 5.78
N ILE A 84 -16.33 -8.71 4.99
CA ILE A 84 -16.22 -8.49 3.54
C ILE A 84 -17.09 -9.52 2.82
N PRO A 85 -18.11 -9.10 2.05
CA PRO A 85 -18.86 -10.01 1.19
C PRO A 85 -17.97 -10.64 0.12
N ASP A 86 -18.13 -11.95 -0.12
CA ASP A 86 -17.37 -12.67 -1.14
C ASP A 86 -17.59 -12.08 -2.55
N SER A 87 -18.76 -11.45 -2.79
CA SER A 87 -19.08 -10.74 -4.04
C SER A 87 -18.21 -9.51 -4.31
N LEU A 88 -17.52 -8.98 -3.29
CA LEU A 88 -16.56 -7.88 -3.41
C LEU A 88 -15.11 -8.35 -3.53
N LEU A 89 -14.84 -9.63 -3.31
CA LEU A 89 -13.50 -10.18 -3.55
C LEU A 89 -13.18 -10.07 -5.04
N GLY A 90 -11.97 -9.65 -5.36
CA GLY A 90 -11.56 -9.40 -6.74
C GLY A 90 -12.01 -8.06 -7.33
N ARG A 91 -12.88 -7.30 -6.64
CA ARG A 91 -13.31 -5.96 -7.09
C ARG A 91 -12.24 -4.92 -6.75
N ASP A 92 -12.01 -4.00 -7.67
CA ASP A 92 -11.11 -2.87 -7.42
C ASP A 92 -11.77 -1.84 -6.51
N MET A 93 -11.03 -1.39 -5.51
CA MET A 93 -11.39 -0.29 -4.63
C MET A 93 -10.30 0.78 -4.67
N LEU A 94 -10.67 2.04 -4.49
CA LEU A 94 -9.73 3.14 -4.34
C LEU A 94 -9.54 3.44 -2.86
N LEU A 95 -8.34 3.21 -2.35
CA LEU A 95 -7.92 3.62 -1.02
C LEU A 95 -7.28 5.00 -1.07
N ILE A 96 -7.90 5.95 -0.38
CA ILE A 96 -7.42 7.33 -0.28
C ILE A 96 -7.07 7.65 1.17
N SER A 97 -5.80 7.92 1.41
CA SER A 97 -5.29 8.38 2.70
C SER A 97 -5.27 9.90 2.73
N ARG A 98 -5.98 10.51 3.69
CA ARG A 98 -6.01 11.97 3.86
C ARG A 98 -5.57 12.37 5.25
N ILE A 99 -4.84 13.47 5.33
CA ILE A 99 -4.58 14.14 6.61
C ILE A 99 -5.89 14.77 7.06
N ALA A 100 -6.34 14.35 8.21
CA ALA A 100 -7.60 14.72 8.82
C ALA A 100 -7.41 15.85 9.83
N GLY A 101 -6.26 15.81 10.52
CA GLY A 101 -5.77 16.79 11.46
C GLY A 101 -4.26 16.62 11.60
N LYS A 102 -3.54 17.71 11.88
CA LYS A 102 -2.08 17.70 12.04
C LYS A 102 -1.66 18.72 13.09
N MET A 103 -0.50 18.52 13.69
CA MET A 103 0.12 19.57 14.51
C MET A 103 0.59 20.72 13.63
N ASP A 104 0.80 21.86 14.27
CA ASP A 104 1.45 23.00 13.63
C ASP A 104 2.87 22.65 13.15
N GLY A 105 3.28 23.26 12.04
CA GLY A 105 4.57 23.01 11.38
C GLY A 105 4.74 21.65 10.69
N LEU A 106 3.84 20.67 10.92
CA LEU A 106 3.93 19.34 10.32
C LEU A 106 3.64 19.41 8.81
N GLY A 107 4.61 19.00 7.97
CA GLY A 107 4.42 18.96 6.51
C GLY A 107 4.29 20.32 5.82
N GLY A 108 4.79 21.39 6.44
CA GLY A 108 4.81 22.73 5.86
C GLY A 108 3.41 23.24 5.49
N PHE A 109 3.24 23.68 4.24
CA PHE A 109 2.00 24.26 3.73
C PHE A 109 0.86 23.26 3.47
N ALA A 110 1.07 21.95 3.66
CA ALA A 110 0.04 20.94 3.41
C ALA A 110 -1.14 21.09 4.40
N PRO A 111 -2.35 21.50 3.97
CA PRO A 111 -3.46 21.69 4.90
C PRO A 111 -4.10 20.36 5.30
N ALA A 112 -4.91 20.38 6.36
CA ALA A 112 -5.85 19.29 6.60
C ALA A 112 -6.79 19.13 5.39
N GLY A 113 -7.17 17.89 5.08
CA GLY A 113 -7.95 17.49 3.91
C GLY A 113 -7.10 17.04 2.71
N VAL A 114 -5.80 17.32 2.69
CA VAL A 114 -4.91 16.86 1.61
C VAL A 114 -4.80 15.34 1.62
N ALA A 115 -4.79 14.74 0.43
CA ALA A 115 -4.53 13.32 0.28
C ALA A 115 -3.03 13.05 0.17
N THR A 116 -2.50 12.21 1.05
CA THR A 116 -1.10 11.78 1.08
C THR A 116 -0.85 10.61 0.16
N ASN A 117 -1.88 9.76 -0.05
CA ASN A 117 -1.78 8.61 -0.93
C ASN A 117 -3.13 8.32 -1.62
N ARG A 118 -3.05 7.78 -2.84
CA ARG A 118 -4.17 7.24 -3.61
C ARG A 118 -3.69 5.97 -4.29
N GLN A 119 -4.32 4.84 -3.99
CA GLN A 119 -3.93 3.56 -4.55
C GLN A 119 -5.18 2.72 -4.83
N MET A 120 -5.15 2.01 -5.95
CA MET A 120 -6.15 1.00 -6.26
C MET A 120 -5.74 -0.29 -5.56
N ILE A 121 -6.69 -0.89 -4.86
CA ILE A 121 -6.51 -2.06 -4.02
C ILE A 121 -7.58 -3.09 -4.32
N ARG A 122 -7.32 -4.34 -3.97
CA ARG A 122 -8.22 -5.47 -4.16
C ARG A 122 -8.10 -6.41 -2.98
N PHE A 123 -9.25 -6.86 -2.46
CA PHE A 123 -9.28 -7.95 -1.49
C PHE A 123 -9.35 -9.27 -2.23
N GLU A 124 -8.52 -10.22 -1.83
CA GLU A 124 -8.45 -11.56 -2.42
C GLU A 124 -8.44 -12.59 -1.31
N ARG A 125 -9.24 -13.66 -1.46
CA ARG A 125 -9.19 -14.78 -0.53
C ARG A 125 -8.16 -15.80 -1.02
N ARG A 126 -7.31 -16.27 -0.12
CA ARG A 126 -6.37 -17.37 -0.37
C ARG A 126 -6.41 -18.33 0.82
N GLY A 127 -7.12 -19.44 0.64
CA GLY A 127 -7.38 -20.38 1.74
C GLY A 127 -8.21 -19.71 2.84
N GLU A 128 -7.66 -19.70 4.05
CA GLU A 128 -8.27 -19.13 5.26
C GLU A 128 -7.80 -17.70 5.55
N GLN A 129 -7.24 -17.04 4.54
CA GLN A 129 -6.76 -15.66 4.68
C GLN A 129 -7.40 -14.74 3.63
N ILE A 130 -7.60 -13.49 4.01
CA ILE A 130 -7.89 -12.39 3.10
C ILE A 130 -6.62 -11.55 2.93
N MET A 131 -6.24 -11.30 1.69
CA MET A 131 -5.08 -10.49 1.31
C MET A 131 -5.55 -9.18 0.71
N LEU A 132 -4.90 -8.08 1.09
CA LEU A 132 -5.03 -6.79 0.43
C LEU A 132 -3.90 -6.64 -0.59
N ARG A 133 -4.23 -6.57 -1.87
CA ARG A 133 -3.24 -6.31 -2.92
C ARG A 133 -3.34 -4.89 -3.45
N LYS A 134 -2.21 -4.34 -3.91
CA LYS A 134 -2.17 -3.09 -4.66
C LYS A 134 -2.19 -3.37 -6.15
N ASN A 135 -3.27 -2.99 -6.81
CA ASN A 135 -3.36 -3.04 -8.27
C ASN A 135 -2.85 -1.71 -8.85
N SER A 136 -1.78 -1.76 -9.64
CA SER A 136 -1.13 -0.53 -10.14
C SER A 136 -1.81 0.04 -11.37
N GLY A 137 -2.40 -0.80 -12.23
CA GLY A 137 -2.99 -0.41 -13.51
C GLY A 137 -2.03 0.28 -14.49
N VAL A 138 -0.71 0.27 -14.21
CA VAL A 138 0.29 1.00 -15.00
C VAL A 138 0.60 0.32 -16.33
N ALA A 139 0.33 -0.99 -16.42
CA ALA A 139 0.45 -1.79 -17.60
C ALA A 139 -0.79 -2.67 -17.75
N VAL A 140 -1.31 -2.76 -18.97
CA VAL A 140 -2.50 -3.53 -19.30
C VAL A 140 -2.32 -4.27 -20.62
N ALA A 141 -3.02 -5.39 -20.74
CA ALA A 141 -3.31 -6.09 -21.98
C ALA A 141 -4.73 -6.64 -21.88
N ASP A 142 -5.39 -6.77 -23.03
CA ASP A 142 -6.68 -7.46 -23.11
C ASP A 142 -6.49 -8.94 -22.75
N ASP A 143 -7.37 -9.50 -21.93
CA ASP A 143 -7.26 -10.84 -21.38
C ASP A 143 -7.38 -11.95 -22.43
N THR A 144 -7.95 -11.63 -23.60
CA THR A 144 -8.02 -12.52 -24.76
C THR A 144 -6.67 -12.67 -25.49
N LEU A 145 -5.69 -11.82 -25.21
CA LEU A 145 -4.39 -11.81 -25.87
C LEU A 145 -3.38 -12.70 -25.15
N ALA A 146 -2.57 -13.43 -25.91
CA ALA A 146 -1.51 -14.30 -25.37
C ALA A 146 -0.49 -13.56 -24.48
N ILE A 147 -0.30 -12.25 -24.70
CA ILE A 147 0.62 -11.43 -23.92
C ILE A 147 0.09 -11.09 -22.52
N ALA A 148 -1.22 -11.24 -22.25
CA ALA A 148 -1.86 -10.85 -20.99
C ALA A 148 -1.22 -11.53 -19.78
N ALA A 149 -1.01 -12.85 -19.84
CA ALA A 149 -0.37 -13.61 -18.77
C ALA A 149 1.06 -13.12 -18.47
N SER A 150 1.79 -12.69 -19.51
CA SER A 150 3.13 -12.13 -19.34
C SER A 150 3.08 -10.74 -18.71
N VAL A 151 2.12 -9.89 -19.08
CA VAL A 151 1.92 -8.58 -18.45
C VAL A 151 1.56 -8.76 -16.98
N GLU A 152 0.62 -9.64 -16.66
CA GLU A 152 0.23 -9.93 -15.27
C GLU A 152 1.40 -10.44 -14.43
N ALA A 153 2.21 -11.36 -14.96
CA ALA A 153 3.38 -11.90 -14.26
C ALA A 153 4.47 -10.84 -14.03
N ASN A 154 4.69 -9.93 -14.98
CA ASN A 154 5.72 -8.87 -14.86
C ASN A 154 5.25 -7.68 -14.03
N TYR A 155 3.94 -7.44 -13.95
CA TYR A 155 3.32 -6.38 -13.14
C TYR A 155 2.52 -6.95 -11.97
N PHE A 156 3.03 -8.03 -11.39
CA PHE A 156 2.37 -8.76 -10.32
C PHE A 156 2.11 -7.87 -9.10
N ALA A 157 0.86 -7.86 -8.62
CA ALA A 157 0.41 -6.95 -7.57
C ALA A 157 1.01 -7.32 -6.20
N PRO A 158 1.71 -6.39 -5.50
CA PRO A 158 2.24 -6.66 -4.17
C PRO A 158 1.12 -6.78 -3.15
N ILE A 159 1.34 -7.63 -2.13
CA ILE A 159 0.48 -7.79 -0.97
C ILE A 159 0.83 -6.70 0.03
N LEU A 160 -0.15 -5.88 0.41
CA LEU A 160 -0.02 -4.80 1.38
C LEU A 160 -0.33 -5.26 2.81
N ALA A 161 -1.23 -6.23 2.96
CA ALA A 161 -1.63 -6.81 4.23
C ALA A 161 -2.27 -8.19 3.99
N SER A 162 -2.29 -9.01 5.04
CA SER A 162 -2.97 -10.30 5.07
C SER A 162 -3.61 -10.47 6.44
N TRP A 163 -4.80 -11.04 6.48
CA TRP A 163 -5.55 -11.31 7.71
C TRP A 163 -6.06 -12.74 7.69
N ASP A 164 -6.02 -13.40 8.83
CA ASP A 164 -6.73 -14.66 9.03
C ASP A 164 -8.25 -14.37 9.08
N ILE A 165 -9.04 -15.33 8.60
CA ILE A 165 -10.51 -15.25 8.69
C ILE A 165 -10.91 -15.69 10.10
N GLU A 166 -11.40 -14.75 10.90
CA GLU A 166 -11.84 -15.02 12.28
C GLU A 166 -13.16 -15.79 12.31
N SER A 167 -14.05 -15.49 11.35
CA SER A 167 -15.31 -16.19 11.17
C SER A 167 -15.81 -16.00 9.74
N ARG A 168 -16.63 -16.94 9.27
CA ARG A 168 -17.49 -16.74 8.09
C ARG A 168 -18.80 -16.09 8.53
N GLY A 169 -19.45 -15.33 7.65
CA GLY A 169 -20.77 -14.76 7.93
C GLY A 169 -21.86 -15.81 8.15
N ALA A 170 -23.03 -15.37 8.60
CA ALA A 170 -24.17 -16.25 8.91
C ALA A 170 -24.60 -17.17 7.74
N ASP A 171 -24.44 -16.71 6.51
CA ASP A 171 -24.75 -17.45 5.28
C ASP A 171 -23.50 -18.05 4.60
N SER A 172 -22.35 -17.98 5.27
CA SER A 172 -21.04 -18.32 4.69
C SER A 172 -20.72 -17.56 3.39
N ALA A 173 -21.31 -16.39 3.12
CA ALA A 173 -21.05 -15.57 1.92
C ALA A 173 -20.20 -14.32 2.20
N SER A 174 -19.68 -14.19 3.42
CA SER A 174 -18.75 -13.13 3.83
C SER A 174 -17.63 -13.68 4.71
N SER A 175 -16.56 -12.90 4.84
CA SER A 175 -15.41 -13.20 5.71
C SER A 175 -15.19 -12.07 6.70
N VAL A 176 -15.06 -12.40 7.98
CA VAL A 176 -14.75 -11.44 9.03
C VAL A 176 -13.24 -11.44 9.30
N ILE A 177 -12.64 -10.24 9.30
CA ILE A 177 -11.20 -10.04 9.52
C ILE A 177 -10.95 -8.93 10.54
N ASP A 178 -9.94 -9.10 11.39
CA ASP A 178 -9.49 -8.06 12.33
C ASP A 178 -8.59 -7.04 11.62
N VAL A 179 -9.06 -5.80 11.52
CA VAL A 179 -8.31 -4.70 10.88
C VAL A 179 -7.73 -3.71 11.88
N THR A 180 -7.87 -3.98 13.19
CA THR A 180 -7.40 -3.11 14.28
C THR A 180 -5.93 -2.81 14.17
N GLY A 181 -5.10 -3.84 13.97
CA GLY A 181 -3.65 -3.69 13.82
C GLY A 181 -3.26 -2.91 12.55
N PHE A 182 -4.00 -3.09 11.45
CA PHE A 182 -3.71 -2.41 10.19
C PHE A 182 -3.97 -0.90 10.26
N PHE A 183 -5.05 -0.47 10.90
CA PHE A 183 -5.36 0.96 11.05
C PHE A 183 -4.75 1.57 12.31
N GLY A 184 -4.63 0.82 13.41
CA GLY A 184 -4.02 1.29 14.65
C GLY A 184 -2.50 1.27 14.63
N GLY A 185 -1.88 0.55 13.70
CA GLY A 185 -0.43 0.33 13.62
C GLY A 185 0.32 1.30 12.71
N ASP A 186 1.64 1.10 12.64
CA ASP A 186 2.52 1.91 11.79
C ASP A 186 2.61 1.37 10.36
N THR A 187 1.50 1.39 9.63
CA THR A 187 1.44 0.85 8.27
C THR A 187 1.90 1.88 7.23
N PRO A 188 3.05 1.67 6.55
CA PRO A 188 3.64 2.69 5.66
C PRO A 188 2.72 3.11 4.51
N HIS A 189 1.93 2.18 3.98
CA HIS A 189 1.07 2.41 2.80
C HIS A 189 -0.12 3.33 3.05
N ILE A 190 -0.49 3.56 4.32
CA ILE A 190 -1.59 4.46 4.72
C ILE A 190 -1.12 5.59 5.64
N SER A 191 0.20 5.70 5.84
CA SER A 191 0.79 6.70 6.73
C SER A 191 0.60 8.13 6.20
N GLY A 192 0.43 9.06 7.14
CA GLY A 192 0.42 10.50 6.85
C GLY A 192 1.82 11.12 6.75
N LEU A 193 2.87 10.37 7.09
CA LEU A 193 4.26 10.84 7.08
C LEU A 193 5.04 10.18 5.96
N SER A 194 5.57 10.99 5.04
CA SER A 194 6.50 10.50 4.02
C SER A 194 7.83 10.03 4.65
N PRO A 195 8.60 9.16 3.96
CA PRO A 195 9.92 8.76 4.42
C PRO A 195 10.88 9.93 4.68
N ALA A 196 10.76 11.01 3.90
CA ALA A 196 11.54 12.22 4.10
C ALA A 196 11.16 12.94 5.41
N GLN A 197 9.86 13.12 5.65
CA GLN A 197 9.37 13.73 6.89
C GLN A 197 9.75 12.91 8.12
N ARG A 198 9.67 11.58 8.05
CA ARG A 198 10.11 10.70 9.15
C ARG A 198 11.58 10.94 9.51
N ARG A 199 12.45 11.08 8.50
CA ARG A 199 13.87 11.41 8.72
C ARG A 199 14.03 12.81 9.29
N THR A 200 13.37 13.81 8.72
CA THR A 200 13.44 15.20 9.18
C THR A 200 13.02 15.34 10.64
N TYR A 201 11.94 14.67 11.04
CA TYR A 201 11.44 14.78 12.41
C TYR A 201 12.04 13.76 13.39
N GLY A 202 12.95 12.91 12.91
CA GLY A 202 13.56 11.85 13.72
C GLY A 202 12.53 10.89 14.32
N VAL A 203 11.53 10.49 13.52
CA VAL A 203 10.47 9.54 13.91
C VAL A 203 11.09 8.17 14.16
N ARG A 204 10.83 7.60 15.33
CA ARG A 204 11.40 6.32 15.79
C ARG A 204 10.37 5.20 15.70
N ARG A 205 9.34 5.26 16.54
CA ARG A 205 8.29 4.23 16.67
C ARG A 205 6.93 4.88 16.88
N LEU A 206 5.88 4.16 16.52
CA LEU A 206 4.53 4.48 16.94
C LEU A 206 4.38 4.26 18.44
N ASP A 207 3.59 5.09 19.10
CA ASP A 207 3.13 4.89 20.46
C ASP A 207 1.68 4.36 20.44
N PRO A 208 1.47 3.06 20.72
CA PRO A 208 0.15 2.43 20.73
C PRO A 208 -0.78 2.97 21.82
N GLY A 209 -0.24 3.47 22.94
CA GLY A 209 -1.05 4.00 24.05
C GLY A 209 -1.60 5.40 23.76
N ARG A 210 -1.01 6.10 22.79
CA ARG A 210 -1.43 7.42 22.30
C ARG A 210 -1.97 7.39 20.86
N SER A 211 -2.25 6.20 20.35
CA SER A 211 -2.78 5.97 19.01
C SER A 211 -4.05 5.16 19.10
N TYR A 212 -5.08 5.56 18.35
CA TYR A 212 -6.39 4.93 18.43
C TYR A 212 -7.20 5.18 17.16
N ILE A 213 -8.08 4.23 16.87
CA ILE A 213 -9.13 4.39 15.85
C ILE A 213 -10.26 5.16 16.52
N SER A 214 -10.56 6.36 16.01
CA SER A 214 -11.59 7.22 16.59
C SER A 214 -13.00 6.83 16.14
N ARG A 215 -13.13 6.37 14.89
CA ARG A 215 -14.37 5.81 14.34
C ARG A 215 -14.10 5.11 13.02
N MET A 216 -14.90 4.09 12.73
CA MET A 216 -15.10 3.59 11.37
C MET A 216 -16.59 3.68 11.03
N ARG A 217 -16.89 4.04 9.79
CA ARG A 217 -18.27 4.08 9.29
C ARG A 217 -18.36 3.48 7.90
N SER A 218 -19.37 2.66 7.70
CA SER A 218 -19.69 2.09 6.41
C SER A 218 -20.78 2.89 5.73
N TYR A 219 -20.64 3.05 4.41
CA TYR A 219 -21.60 3.72 3.54
C TYR A 219 -21.80 2.84 2.31
N PRO A 220 -22.89 3.03 1.53
CA PRO A 220 -23.22 2.14 0.42
C PRO A 220 -22.09 1.91 -0.61
N LEU A 221 -21.20 2.88 -0.81
CA LEU A 221 -20.11 2.80 -1.79
C LEU A 221 -18.71 2.94 -1.19
N ASN A 222 -18.60 3.16 0.13
CA ASN A 222 -17.30 3.42 0.73
C ASN A 222 -17.29 3.15 2.24
N VAL A 223 -16.12 2.84 2.77
CA VAL A 223 -15.86 2.81 4.21
C VAL A 223 -14.85 3.88 4.56
N ASN A 224 -15.12 4.63 5.64
CA ASN A 224 -14.23 5.65 6.15
C ASN A 224 -13.72 5.26 7.54
N VAL A 225 -12.40 5.28 7.70
CA VAL A 225 -11.70 5.04 8.97
C VAL A 225 -11.01 6.33 9.39
N ARG A 226 -11.36 6.84 10.57
CA ARG A 226 -10.70 7.97 11.22
C ARG A 226 -9.83 7.43 12.35
N HIS A 227 -8.55 7.74 12.32
CA HIS A 227 -7.58 7.23 13.29
C HIS A 227 -6.50 8.27 13.58
N THR A 228 -6.05 8.30 14.83
CA THR A 228 -4.99 9.19 15.31
C THR A 228 -3.76 8.34 15.58
N LEU A 229 -2.63 8.71 14.96
CA LEU A 229 -1.36 8.04 15.11
C LEU A 229 -0.37 9.00 15.75
N THR A 230 0.21 8.57 16.87
CA THR A 230 1.23 9.32 17.61
C THR A 230 2.55 8.58 17.55
N TYR A 231 3.61 9.28 17.20
CA TYR A 231 4.95 8.73 17.04
C TYR A 231 5.93 9.39 18.00
N ASP A 232 6.86 8.62 18.56
CA ASP A 232 8.04 9.18 19.23
C ASP A 232 8.97 9.81 18.18
N ALA A 233 9.35 11.06 18.39
CA ALA A 233 10.12 11.85 17.44
C ALA A 233 11.17 12.71 18.14
N SER A 234 12.42 12.65 17.70
CA SER A 234 13.52 13.41 18.32
C SER A 234 13.59 14.87 17.92
N SER A 235 12.94 15.24 16.82
CA SER A 235 13.01 16.59 16.26
C SER A 235 11.63 16.99 15.73
N PRO A 236 10.60 17.02 16.58
CA PRO A 236 9.24 17.37 16.15
C PRO A 236 9.18 18.81 15.61
N PRO A 237 8.18 19.14 14.78
CA PRO A 237 8.17 20.37 13.99
C PRO A 237 8.06 21.68 14.79
N THR A 238 7.48 21.67 15.99
CA THR A 238 7.13 22.89 16.74
C THR A 238 7.43 22.81 18.23
N ASP A 239 7.15 21.69 18.89
CA ASP A 239 7.43 21.50 20.32
C ASP A 239 8.47 20.39 20.54
N GLU A 240 9.74 20.78 20.56
CA GLU A 240 10.87 19.87 20.81
C GLU A 240 10.79 19.17 22.17
N ARG A 241 10.12 19.75 23.17
CA ARG A 241 9.98 19.13 24.50
C ARG A 241 8.97 17.99 24.47
N ALA A 242 7.94 18.10 23.63
CA ALA A 242 6.94 17.06 23.47
C ALA A 242 7.50 15.76 22.88
N ASN A 243 8.63 15.81 22.15
CA ASN A 243 9.31 14.65 21.56
C ASN A 243 8.36 13.70 20.78
N THR A 244 7.33 14.28 20.15
CA THR A 244 6.23 13.50 19.58
C THR A 244 5.75 14.11 18.27
N VAL A 245 5.30 13.24 17.37
CA VAL A 245 4.57 13.63 16.16
C VAL A 245 3.21 12.95 16.14
N THR A 246 2.14 13.73 16.30
CA THR A 246 0.76 13.23 16.18
C THR A 246 0.13 13.69 14.86
N ILE A 247 -0.53 12.77 14.17
CA ILE A 247 -1.28 13.02 12.96
C ILE A 247 -2.60 12.27 13.00
N GLU A 248 -3.68 12.98 12.68
CA GLU A 248 -4.99 12.36 12.49
C GLU A 248 -5.16 12.10 11.00
N MET A 249 -5.57 10.89 10.67
CA MET A 249 -5.71 10.39 9.31
C MET A 249 -7.17 9.96 9.05
N ASN A 250 -7.58 10.09 7.79
CA ASN A 250 -8.85 9.57 7.30
C ASN A 250 -8.58 8.69 6.07
N GLN A 251 -8.80 7.39 6.24
CA GLN A 251 -8.69 6.39 5.17
C GLN A 251 -10.08 6.19 4.57
N SER A 252 -10.18 6.35 3.26
CA SER A 252 -11.43 6.15 2.54
C SER A 252 -11.24 5.03 1.54
N LEU A 253 -11.90 3.89 1.75
CA LEU A 253 -11.96 2.77 0.81
C LEU A 253 -13.24 2.96 -0.01
N VAL A 254 -13.10 3.26 -1.30
CA VAL A 254 -14.22 3.54 -2.20
C VAL A 254 -14.34 2.40 -3.21
N LEU A 255 -15.49 1.73 -3.30
CA LEU A 255 -15.73 0.72 -4.31
C LEU A 255 -15.77 1.35 -5.69
N LEU A 256 -14.98 0.80 -6.63
CA LEU A 256 -15.03 1.28 -8.00
C LEU A 256 -16.23 0.65 -8.75
N PRO A 257 -16.87 1.41 -9.67
CA PRO A 257 -17.93 0.90 -10.51
C PRO A 257 -17.49 -0.37 -11.25
N ALA A 258 -18.39 -1.34 -11.37
CA ALA A 258 -18.13 -2.58 -12.12
C ALA A 258 -17.85 -2.27 -13.60
N GLU A 259 -18.60 -1.32 -14.16
CA GLU A 259 -18.40 -0.81 -15.50
C GLU A 259 -17.54 0.47 -15.47
N PRO A 260 -16.31 0.43 -16.02
CA PRO A 260 -15.46 1.61 -16.11
C PRO A 260 -16.11 2.69 -16.96
N MET A 261 -15.92 3.95 -16.59
CA MET A 261 -16.37 5.06 -17.42
C MET A 261 -15.64 5.05 -18.77
N ARG A 262 -16.28 5.57 -19.82
CA ARG A 262 -15.63 5.73 -21.13
C ARG A 262 -14.41 6.67 -21.01
N PRO A 263 -13.19 6.17 -21.32
CA PRO A 263 -11.98 6.99 -21.24
C PRO A 263 -11.96 8.05 -22.36
N ARG A 264 -11.18 9.10 -22.14
CA ARG A 264 -10.94 10.14 -23.16
C ARG A 264 -9.45 10.43 -23.23
N TYR A 265 -8.88 10.26 -24.41
CA TYR A 265 -7.46 10.52 -24.65
C TYR A 265 -7.12 11.98 -24.38
N ALA A 266 -5.92 12.21 -23.84
CA ALA A 266 -5.39 13.54 -23.65
C ALA A 266 -4.90 14.10 -24.99
N ASP A 267 -5.27 15.35 -25.27
CA ASP A 267 -4.70 16.11 -26.37
C ASP A 267 -3.47 16.87 -25.85
N PRO A 268 -2.27 16.66 -26.41
CA PRO A 268 -1.05 17.31 -25.93
C PRO A 268 -1.06 18.84 -26.07
N ARG A 269 -1.98 19.39 -26.89
CA ARG A 269 -2.14 20.85 -27.08
C ARG A 269 -2.90 21.51 -25.94
N VAL A 270 -3.56 20.75 -25.07
CA VAL A 270 -4.40 21.27 -24.00
C VAL A 270 -3.92 20.74 -22.64
N GLY A 271 -3.69 21.66 -21.70
CA GLY A 271 -3.27 21.31 -20.34
C GLY A 271 -4.41 20.71 -19.54
N TYR A 272 -4.54 19.38 -19.55
CA TYR A 272 -5.39 18.62 -18.64
C TYR A 272 -4.56 17.88 -17.59
N PHE A 273 -5.14 17.65 -16.41
CA PHE A 273 -4.61 16.61 -15.53
C PHE A 273 -4.82 15.25 -16.21
N SER A 274 -3.76 14.47 -16.33
CA SER A 274 -3.79 13.20 -17.06
C SER A 274 -3.37 12.01 -16.19
N VAL A 275 -3.69 10.82 -16.69
CA VAL A 275 -3.18 9.53 -16.21
C VAL A 275 -2.71 8.75 -17.43
N SER A 276 -1.58 8.07 -17.30
CA SER A 276 -0.98 7.30 -18.39
C SER A 276 -0.82 5.84 -17.98
N ARG A 277 -0.94 4.93 -18.94
CA ARG A 277 -0.66 3.51 -18.78
C ARG A 277 0.02 2.99 -20.04
N ILE A 278 0.76 1.89 -19.90
CA ILE A 278 1.33 1.15 -21.02
C ILE A 278 0.31 0.09 -21.45
N ASN A 279 -0.05 0.07 -22.72
CA ASN A 279 -0.92 -0.93 -23.30
C ASN A 279 -0.11 -1.85 -24.23
N TYR A 280 -0.05 -3.12 -23.85
CA TYR A 280 0.65 -4.18 -24.58
C TYR A 280 -0.26 -4.92 -25.57
N GLY A 281 -1.55 -4.60 -25.60
CA GLY A 281 -2.55 -5.24 -26.47
C GLY A 281 -2.90 -4.46 -27.73
N LEU A 282 -2.30 -3.29 -27.94
CA LEU A 282 -2.50 -2.53 -29.18
C LEU A 282 -1.72 -3.17 -30.33
N ASP A 283 -2.27 -3.06 -31.54
CA ASP A 283 -1.60 -3.48 -32.79
C ASP A 283 -0.50 -2.46 -33.16
N GLU A 284 0.51 -2.37 -32.30
CA GLU A 284 1.70 -1.55 -32.46
C GLU A 284 2.94 -2.41 -32.29
N GLN A 285 4.00 -2.09 -33.03
CA GLN A 285 5.28 -2.83 -32.96
C GLN A 285 6.05 -2.61 -31.64
N LYS A 286 5.49 -1.83 -30.71
CA LYS A 286 6.07 -1.52 -29.40
C LYS A 286 4.97 -1.39 -28.36
N ALA A 287 5.36 -1.49 -27.09
CA ALA A 287 4.47 -1.14 -25.99
C ALA A 287 4.06 0.33 -26.10
N ALA A 288 2.76 0.55 -26.32
CA ALA A 288 2.20 1.86 -26.60
C ALA A 288 1.76 2.53 -25.30
N THR A 289 2.03 3.84 -25.15
CA THR A 289 1.58 4.60 -23.99
C THR A 289 0.27 5.29 -24.30
N GLU A 290 -0.79 4.93 -23.58
CA GLU A 290 -2.06 5.62 -23.63
C GLU A 290 -2.10 6.67 -22.52
N THR A 291 -2.47 7.90 -22.86
CA THR A 291 -2.67 8.98 -21.88
C THR A 291 -4.11 9.46 -21.94
N PHE A 292 -4.77 9.48 -20.79
CA PHE A 292 -6.17 9.87 -20.63
C PHE A 292 -6.32 11.10 -19.75
N ILE A 293 -7.35 11.89 -19.98
CA ILE A 293 -7.68 13.01 -19.10
C ILE A 293 -8.39 12.52 -17.83
N ARG A 294 -8.09 13.15 -16.69
CA ARG A 294 -8.83 12.99 -15.45
C ARG A 294 -10.07 13.86 -15.51
N ARG A 295 -11.25 13.24 -15.46
CA ARG A 295 -12.54 13.95 -15.53
C ARG A 295 -13.58 13.29 -14.62
N TRP A 296 -14.60 14.06 -14.28
CA TRP A 296 -15.78 13.55 -13.61
C TRP A 296 -16.65 12.77 -14.61
N ARG A 297 -17.25 11.66 -14.14
CA ARG A 297 -18.29 10.94 -14.87
C ARG A 297 -19.60 11.74 -14.72
N LEU A 298 -19.84 12.62 -15.67
CA LEU A 298 -21.08 13.39 -15.77
C LEU A 298 -21.92 12.78 -16.88
N GLU A 299 -23.04 12.17 -16.51
CA GLU A 299 -24.04 11.60 -17.40
C GLU A 299 -25.37 12.32 -17.09
N PRO A 300 -26.07 12.87 -18.09
CA PRO A 300 -27.40 13.41 -17.90
C PRO A 300 -28.31 12.35 -17.27
N SER A 301 -29.12 12.73 -16.28
CA SER A 301 -30.09 11.80 -15.67
C SER A 301 -31.15 11.35 -16.66
N ASP A 302 -31.48 12.20 -17.64
CA ASP A 302 -32.32 11.89 -18.79
C ASP A 302 -31.50 12.12 -20.07
N PRO A 303 -31.12 11.06 -20.81
CA PRO A 303 -30.39 11.16 -22.06
C PRO A 303 -31.17 11.87 -23.18
N GLU A 304 -32.50 11.93 -23.09
CA GLU A 304 -33.39 12.52 -24.09
C GLU A 304 -33.84 13.95 -23.74
N ALA A 305 -33.67 14.39 -22.49
CA ALA A 305 -33.88 15.78 -22.09
C ALA A 305 -32.70 16.66 -22.58
N ASN A 306 -32.76 17.08 -23.83
CA ASN A 306 -31.96 18.19 -24.36
C ASN A 306 -32.71 19.52 -24.28
#